data_AF-A0AA89C5L4-F1
#
_entry.id   AF-A0AA89C5L4-F1
#
_cell.length_a   1.000
_cell.length_b   1.000
_cell.length_c   1.000
_cell.angle_alpha   90.00
_cell.angle_beta   90.00
_cell.angle_gamma   90.00
#
_symmetry.space_group_name_H-M   'P 1'
#
loop_
_entity.id
_entity.type
_entity.pdbx_description
1 polymer ?
#
loop_
_entity_poly.entity_id
_entity_poly.type
_entity_poly.pdbx_seq_one_letter_code
_entity_poly.pdbx_strand_id
1 'polypeptide(L)'
;MSIHSDPGVRRSMRTRTLTLPAHEVYKLKCDKHYADLLEIKNDLDSCVLEIDKAKQHKGTLEALEKLLTSVITAYTKASDRFAEFLTSVRTTESKSELTYFESQRDRFHSKANAAHNKLRNFLSSIEDCDKKSRKSSSSLTSSHSSTRSSASSILKRKEAKLEAQRARLRHLDEELELEARLEKVRAKKEFDMIASEVNALRESPE
;
A
#
# COMPACT_ATOMS: atom_id res chain seq x y z
N MET A 1 -51.46 10.22 -14.39
CA MET A 1 -50.38 9.38 -14.95
C MET A 1 -49.10 10.18 -14.91
N SER A 2 -48.13 9.80 -14.07
CA SER A 2 -46.84 10.50 -13.96
C SER A 2 -45.74 9.46 -13.93
N ILE A 3 -44.90 9.48 -14.97
CA ILE A 3 -43.80 8.55 -15.18
C ILE A 3 -42.62 9.09 -14.36
N HIS A 4 -42.41 8.54 -13.16
CA HIS A 4 -41.17 8.78 -12.43
C HIS A 4 -40.06 7.93 -13.05
N SER A 5 -39.14 8.60 -13.74
CA SER A 5 -37.93 8.00 -14.29
C SER A 5 -36.93 7.84 -13.15
N ASP A 6 -36.55 6.60 -12.86
CA ASP A 6 -35.62 6.21 -11.81
C ASP A 6 -34.18 6.61 -12.17
N PRO A 7 -33.48 7.46 -11.38
CA PRO A 7 -32.12 7.91 -11.69
C PRO A 7 -31.09 6.91 -11.13
N GLY A 8 -31.07 5.68 -11.68
CA GLY A 8 -30.25 4.61 -11.10
C GLY A 8 -29.63 3.61 -12.06
N VAL A 9 -30.01 3.58 -13.34
CA VAL A 9 -29.44 2.62 -14.29
C VAL A 9 -28.05 3.09 -14.70
N ARG A 10 -27.02 2.68 -13.94
CA ARG A 10 -25.64 2.63 -14.42
C ARG A 10 -25.66 1.81 -15.71
N ARG A 11 -25.67 2.49 -16.85
CA ARG A 11 -25.58 1.87 -18.17
C ARG A 11 -24.32 1.00 -18.16
N SER A 12 -24.50 -0.33 -18.12
CA SER A 12 -23.43 -1.27 -18.39
C SER A 12 -22.80 -0.87 -19.72
N MET A 13 -21.57 -0.34 -19.68
CA MET A 13 -20.90 0.14 -20.88
C MET A 13 -20.66 -1.04 -21.81
N ARG A 14 -21.37 -1.05 -22.95
CA ARG A 14 -21.31 -2.08 -23.99
C ARG A 14 -19.87 -2.29 -24.45
N THR A 15 -19.37 -3.51 -24.28
CA THR A 15 -18.07 -3.94 -24.80
C THR A 15 -18.12 -4.12 -26.30
N ARG A 16 -17.04 -3.74 -26.99
CA ARG A 16 -16.89 -3.94 -28.44
C ARG A 16 -16.06 -5.18 -28.73
N THR A 17 -16.35 -5.86 -29.84
CA THR A 17 -15.50 -6.93 -30.40
C THR A 17 -14.54 -6.30 -31.40
N LEU A 18 -13.24 -6.61 -31.30
CA LEU A 18 -12.23 -6.10 -32.23
C LEU A 18 -12.24 -6.93 -33.53
N THR A 19 -11.99 -6.27 -34.65
CA THR A 19 -11.63 -6.97 -35.90
C THR A 19 -10.17 -7.45 -35.80
N LEU A 20 -9.80 -8.49 -36.56
CA LEU A 20 -8.44 -9.05 -36.57
C LEU A 20 -7.34 -7.97 -36.72
N PRO A 21 -7.41 -7.03 -37.70
CA PRO A 21 -6.39 -5.98 -37.81
C PRO A 21 -6.36 -5.01 -36.62
N ALA A 22 -7.52 -4.73 -36.02
CA ALA A 22 -7.60 -3.87 -34.84
C ALA A 22 -7.02 -4.54 -33.58
N HIS A 23 -7.13 -5.87 -33.49
CA HIS A 23 -6.53 -6.66 -32.42
C HIS A 23 -5.00 -6.66 -32.51
N GLU A 24 -4.41 -6.77 -33.71
CA GLU A 24 -2.95 -6.69 -33.88
C GLU A 24 -2.38 -5.31 -33.43
N VAL A 25 -3.05 -4.23 -33.83
CA VAL A 25 -2.66 -2.86 -33.41
C VAL A 25 -2.82 -2.67 -31.90
N TYR A 26 -3.87 -3.26 -31.32
CA TYR A 26 -4.08 -3.25 -29.88
C TYR A 26 -2.93 -3.94 -29.14
N LYS A 27 -2.60 -5.18 -29.55
CA LYS A 27 -1.53 -5.97 -28.95
C LYS A 27 -0.18 -5.26 -29.03
N LEU A 28 0.17 -4.69 -30.19
CA LEU A 28 1.39 -3.89 -30.37
C LEU A 28 1.48 -2.71 -29.38
N LYS A 29 0.35 -2.06 -29.09
CA LYS A 29 0.30 -0.97 -28.09
C LYS A 29 0.46 -1.50 -26.67
N CYS A 30 -0.19 -2.61 -26.33
CA CYS A 30 -0.02 -3.26 -25.03
C CYS A 30 1.43 -3.68 -24.81
N ASP A 31 2.05 -4.33 -25.79
CA ASP A 31 3.45 -4.78 -25.71
C ASP A 31 4.41 -3.62 -25.46
N LYS A 32 4.16 -2.46 -26.10
CA LYS A 32 4.93 -1.24 -25.83
C LYS A 32 4.77 -0.75 -24.39
N HIS A 33 3.54 -0.68 -23.89
CA HIS A 33 3.30 -0.30 -22.49
C HIS A 33 3.94 -1.29 -21.51
N TYR A 34 3.87 -2.59 -21.78
CA TYR A 34 4.51 -3.61 -20.96
C TYR A 34 6.04 -3.48 -20.96
N ALA A 35 6.65 -3.20 -22.11
CA ALA A 35 8.09 -2.97 -22.21
C ALA A 35 8.53 -1.75 -21.37
N ASP A 36 7.85 -0.62 -21.52
CA ASP A 36 8.13 0.60 -20.74
C ASP A 36 8.02 0.33 -19.22
N LEU A 37 6.97 -0.41 -18.80
CA LEU A 37 6.78 -0.76 -17.39
C LEU A 37 7.79 -1.77 -16.87
N LEU A 38 8.27 -2.68 -17.73
CA LEU A 38 9.26 -3.68 -17.36
C LEU A 38 10.63 -3.05 -17.13
N GLU A 39 11.01 -2.06 -17.95
CA GLU A 39 12.25 -1.28 -17.76
C GLU A 39 12.26 -0.61 -16.39
N ILE A 40 11.18 0.10 -16.04
CA ILE A 40 11.06 0.77 -14.73
C ILE A 40 11.04 -0.24 -13.57
N LYS A 41 10.47 -1.43 -13.77
CA LYS A 41 10.52 -2.52 -12.78
C LYS A 41 11.95 -3.01 -12.55
N ASN A 42 12.75 -3.12 -13.60
CA ASN A 42 14.16 -3.51 -13.49
C ASN A 42 14.98 -2.46 -12.73
N ASP A 43 14.66 -1.18 -12.91
CA ASP A 43 15.27 -0.09 -12.13
C ASP A 43 14.93 -0.20 -10.64
N LEU A 44 13.68 -0.51 -10.30
CA LEU A 44 13.28 -0.75 -8.91
C LEU A 44 14.06 -1.93 -8.31
N ASP A 45 14.18 -3.03 -9.06
CA ASP A 45 14.87 -4.23 -8.61
C ASP A 45 16.35 -3.97 -8.37
N SER A 46 16.97 -3.18 -9.24
CA SER A 46 18.33 -2.69 -9.09
C SER A 46 18.48 -1.82 -7.83
N CYS A 47 17.56 -0.89 -7.61
CA CYS A 47 17.54 -0.05 -6.40
C CYS A 47 17.47 -0.90 -5.13
N VAL A 48 16.60 -1.93 -5.11
CA VAL A 48 16.45 -2.83 -3.94
C VAL A 48 17.76 -3.57 -3.65
N LEU A 49 18.43 -4.07 -4.69
CA LEU A 49 19.73 -4.75 -4.54
C LEU A 49 20.81 -3.79 -4.03
N GLU A 50 20.82 -2.55 -4.48
CA GLU A 50 21.78 -1.54 -4.04
C GLU A 50 21.52 -1.07 -2.61
N ILE A 51 20.26 -0.92 -2.19
CA ILE A 51 19.89 -0.65 -0.79
C ILE A 51 20.48 -1.72 0.13
N ASP A 52 20.48 -2.99 -0.30
CA ASP A 52 21.07 -4.07 0.48
C ASP A 52 22.59 -4.02 0.60
N LYS A 53 23.28 -3.47 -0.40
CA LYS A 53 24.73 -3.30 -0.42
C LYS A 53 25.16 -2.04 0.35
N ALA A 54 24.39 -0.96 0.27
CA ALA A 54 24.73 0.36 0.79
C ALA A 54 24.37 0.57 2.27
N LYS A 55 24.07 -0.49 3.04
CA LYS A 55 23.54 -0.44 4.43
C LYS A 55 24.26 0.49 5.41
N GLN A 56 25.55 0.75 5.20
CA GLN A 56 26.38 1.58 6.08
C GLN A 56 26.75 2.95 5.49
N HIS A 57 26.40 3.22 4.24
CA HIS A 57 26.81 4.43 3.53
C HIS A 57 25.64 5.42 3.41
N LYS A 58 25.54 6.35 4.37
CA LYS A 58 24.45 7.34 4.43
C LYS A 58 24.24 8.10 3.12
N GLY A 59 25.30 8.63 2.52
CA GLY A 59 25.19 9.40 1.26
C GLY A 59 24.65 8.58 0.09
N THR A 60 25.03 7.30 0.00
CA THR A 60 24.51 6.38 -1.03
C THR A 60 23.05 6.04 -0.77
N LEU A 61 22.64 5.83 0.49
CA LEU A 61 21.25 5.60 0.86
C LEU A 61 20.35 6.80 0.53
N GLU A 62 20.81 8.03 0.79
CA GLU A 62 20.07 9.25 0.42
C GLU A 62 19.93 9.42 -1.10
N ALA A 63 20.97 9.07 -1.87
CA ALA A 63 20.90 9.06 -3.33
C ALA A 63 19.89 7.99 -3.84
N LEU A 64 19.92 6.80 -3.24
CA LEU A 64 18.97 5.72 -3.53
C LEU A 64 17.53 6.10 -3.16
N GLU A 65 17.31 6.90 -2.12
CA GLU A 65 15.96 7.38 -1.77
C GLU A 65 15.40 8.29 -2.85
N LYS A 66 16.21 9.21 -3.39
CA LYS A 66 15.82 10.07 -4.50
C LYS A 66 15.56 9.27 -5.77
N LEU A 67 16.43 8.30 -6.07
CA LEU A 67 16.26 7.41 -7.22
C LEU A 67 14.99 6.58 -7.11
N LEU A 68 14.74 5.96 -5.95
CA LEU A 68 13.54 5.17 -5.68
C LEU A 68 12.27 6.02 -5.82
N THR A 69 12.29 7.25 -5.30
CA THR A 69 11.18 8.20 -5.48
C THR A 69 10.93 8.49 -6.97
N SER A 70 12.00 8.74 -7.73
CA SER A 70 11.92 8.96 -9.19
C SER A 70 11.32 7.74 -9.90
N VAL A 71 11.80 6.54 -9.60
CA VAL A 71 11.31 5.27 -10.18
C VAL A 71 9.82 5.07 -9.88
N ILE A 72 9.37 5.33 -8.65
CA ILE A 72 7.95 5.25 -8.28
C ILE A 72 7.12 6.24 -9.10
N THR A 73 7.56 7.50 -9.20
CA THR A 73 6.83 8.51 -9.97
C THR A 73 6.76 8.19 -11.46
N ALA A 74 7.86 7.67 -12.03
CA ALA A 74 7.91 7.22 -13.42
C ALA A 74 6.95 6.04 -13.65
N TYR A 75 6.96 5.06 -12.75
CA TYR A 75 6.06 3.91 -12.82
C TYR A 75 4.60 4.34 -12.71
N THR A 76 4.24 5.19 -11.73
CA THR A 76 2.87 5.69 -11.58
C THR A 76 2.39 6.36 -12.86
N LYS A 77 3.20 7.27 -13.42
CA LYS A 77 2.85 7.96 -14.67
C LYS A 77 2.72 7.02 -15.87
N ALA A 78 3.61 6.05 -16.02
CA ALA A 78 3.51 5.05 -17.08
C ALA A 78 2.30 4.13 -16.88
N SER A 79 2.01 3.78 -15.63
CA SER A 79 0.91 2.91 -15.25
C SER A 79 -0.45 3.56 -15.48
N ASP A 80 -0.59 4.85 -15.16
CA ASP A 80 -1.82 5.60 -15.36
C ASP A 80 -2.13 5.74 -16.85
N ARG A 81 -1.12 6.04 -17.68
CA ARG A 81 -1.26 6.07 -19.14
C ARG A 81 -1.73 4.73 -19.71
N PHE A 82 -1.21 3.62 -19.19
CA PHE A 82 -1.63 2.30 -19.64
C PHE A 82 -3.05 1.96 -19.18
N ALA A 83 -3.40 2.28 -17.93
CA ALA A 83 -4.76 2.11 -17.42
C ALA A 83 -5.78 2.96 -18.19
N GLU A 84 -5.44 4.21 -18.52
CA GLU A 84 -6.24 5.08 -19.38
C GLU A 84 -6.45 4.46 -20.78
N PHE A 85 -5.38 3.94 -21.38
CA PHE A 85 -5.46 3.24 -22.66
C PHE A 85 -6.42 2.05 -22.59
N LEU A 86 -6.24 1.13 -21.63
CA LEU A 86 -7.09 -0.05 -21.46
C LEU A 86 -8.56 0.31 -21.20
N THR A 87 -8.80 1.37 -20.43
CA THR A 87 -10.14 1.89 -20.15
C THR A 87 -10.78 2.51 -21.40
N SER A 88 -10.00 3.14 -22.27
CA SER A 88 -10.48 3.81 -23.48
C SER A 88 -10.89 2.83 -24.59
N VAL A 89 -10.24 1.67 -24.70
CA VAL A 89 -10.47 0.67 -25.77
C VAL A 89 -11.83 -0.04 -25.62
N ARG A 90 -12.29 -0.24 -24.37
CA ARG A 90 -13.64 -0.77 -24.04
C ARG A 90 -13.95 -2.13 -24.68
N THR A 91 -12.98 -3.05 -24.72
CA THR A 91 -13.18 -4.43 -25.18
C THR A 91 -13.19 -5.40 -23.98
N THR A 92 -13.61 -6.64 -24.20
CA THR A 92 -13.49 -7.69 -23.16
C THR A 92 -12.03 -7.95 -22.81
N GLU A 93 -11.16 -7.99 -23.83
CA GLU A 93 -9.71 -8.14 -23.69
C GLU A 93 -9.10 -7.01 -22.85
N SER A 94 -9.45 -5.75 -23.15
CA SER A 94 -8.91 -4.60 -22.41
C SER A 94 -9.40 -4.53 -20.97
N LYS A 95 -10.63 -5.02 -20.69
CA LYS A 95 -11.13 -5.17 -19.33
C LYS A 95 -10.37 -6.24 -18.54
N SER A 96 -10.12 -7.41 -19.14
CA SER A 96 -9.35 -8.48 -18.49
C SER A 96 -7.88 -8.09 -18.29
N GLU A 97 -7.29 -7.37 -19.24
CA GLU A 97 -5.92 -6.86 -19.10
C GLU A 97 -5.84 -5.77 -18.04
N LEU A 98 -6.86 -4.91 -17.91
CA LEU A 98 -6.91 -3.88 -16.87
C LEU A 98 -6.92 -4.51 -15.48
N THR A 99 -7.78 -5.50 -15.23
CA THR A 99 -7.84 -6.17 -13.92
C THR A 99 -6.54 -6.90 -13.58
N TYR A 100 -5.95 -7.59 -14.56
CA TYR A 100 -4.63 -8.19 -14.39
C TYR A 100 -3.57 -7.13 -14.10
N PHE A 101 -3.56 -6.03 -14.85
CA PHE A 101 -2.61 -4.95 -14.72
C PHE A 101 -2.71 -4.22 -13.37
N GLU A 102 -3.92 -4.00 -12.85
CA GLU A 102 -4.13 -3.42 -11.52
C GLU A 102 -3.45 -4.25 -10.43
N SER A 103 -3.57 -5.58 -10.49
CA SER A 103 -2.87 -6.47 -9.56
C SER A 103 -1.34 -6.35 -9.65
N GLN A 104 -0.80 -6.11 -10.85
CA GLN A 104 0.63 -5.90 -11.07
C GLN A 104 1.09 -4.54 -10.54
N ARG A 105 0.25 -3.51 -10.67
CA ARG A 105 0.49 -2.18 -10.09
C ARG A 105 0.55 -2.24 -8.56
N ASP A 106 -0.36 -2.97 -7.93
CA ASP A 106 -0.37 -3.13 -6.47
C ASP A 106 0.86 -3.88 -5.95
N ARG A 107 1.31 -4.90 -6.68
CA ARG A 107 2.57 -5.62 -6.38
C ARG A 107 3.78 -4.70 -6.47
N PHE A 108 3.85 -3.86 -7.50
CA PHE A 108 4.91 -2.88 -7.65
C PHE A 108 4.94 -1.90 -6.47
N HIS A 109 3.80 -1.30 -6.13
CA HIS A 109 3.71 -0.35 -5.01
C HIS A 109 4.07 -1.01 -3.68
N SER A 110 3.62 -2.25 -3.44
CA SER A 110 4.01 -3.01 -2.25
C SER A 110 5.53 -3.20 -2.17
N LYS A 111 6.18 -3.57 -3.28
CA LYS A 111 7.63 -3.76 -3.34
C LYS A 111 8.38 -2.43 -3.12
N ALA A 112 7.93 -1.36 -3.76
CA ALA A 112 8.52 -0.04 -3.62
C ALA A 112 8.38 0.52 -2.18
N ASN A 113 7.22 0.33 -1.55
CA ASN A 113 7.00 0.71 -0.15
C ASN A 113 7.89 -0.09 0.80
N ALA A 114 8.05 -1.40 0.56
CA ALA A 114 8.98 -2.23 1.33
C ALA A 114 10.43 -1.72 1.20
N ALA A 115 10.85 -1.33 -0.01
CA ALA A 115 12.16 -0.73 -0.26
C ALA A 115 12.34 0.59 0.49
N HIS A 116 11.36 1.49 0.43
CA HIS A 116 11.37 2.76 1.17
C HIS A 116 11.48 2.55 2.69
N ASN A 117 10.66 1.65 3.24
CA ASN A 117 10.68 1.34 4.67
C ASN A 117 12.05 0.80 5.10
N LYS A 118 12.64 -0.08 4.28
CA LYS A 118 13.96 -0.64 4.53
C LYS A 118 15.05 0.44 4.51
N LEU A 119 15.01 1.34 3.53
CA LEU A 119 15.94 2.46 3.41
C LEU A 119 15.83 3.39 4.63
N ARG A 120 14.60 3.75 5.02
CA ARG A 120 14.33 4.57 6.20
C ARG A 120 14.86 3.95 7.48
N ASN A 121 14.74 2.63 7.63
CA ASN A 121 15.28 1.90 8.78
C ASN A 121 16.81 1.93 8.83
N PHE A 122 17.49 1.85 7.68
CA PHE A 122 18.95 1.96 7.65
C PHE A 122 19.42 3.38 7.97
N LEU A 123 18.76 4.41 7.40
CA LEU A 123 19.07 5.80 7.71
C LEU A 123 18.88 6.12 9.20
N SER A 124 17.77 5.69 9.80
CA SER A 124 17.53 5.91 11.24
C SER A 124 18.52 5.17 12.12
N SER A 125 18.89 3.93 11.76
CA SER A 125 19.91 3.16 12.49
C SER A 125 21.28 3.83 12.48
N ILE A 126 21.68 4.44 11.35
CA ILE A 126 22.96 5.18 11.24
C ILE A 126 22.92 6.42 12.13
N GLU A 127 21.82 7.18 12.11
CA GLU A 127 21.68 8.38 12.95
C GLU A 127 21.72 8.08 14.46
N ASP A 128 21.15 6.94 14.88
CA ASP A 128 21.18 6.53 16.27
C ASP A 128 22.56 6.06 16.73
N CYS A 129 23.35 5.46 15.84
CA CYS A 129 24.77 5.15 16.08
C CYS A 129 25.60 6.43 16.25
N ASP A 130 25.39 7.44 15.40
CA ASP A 130 26.08 8.74 15.50
C ASP A 130 25.71 9.50 16.79
N LYS A 131 24.46 9.41 17.25
CA LYS A 131 24.03 10.02 18.52
C LYS A 131 24.62 9.32 19.74
N LYS A 132 24.81 7.99 19.69
CA LYS A 132 25.46 7.23 20.78
C LYS A 132 26.96 7.51 20.83
N SER A 133 27.66 7.54 19.70
CA SER A 133 29.11 7.83 19.66
C SER A 133 29.44 9.24 20.18
N ARG A 134 28.58 10.24 19.89
CA ARG A 134 28.69 11.61 20.43
C ARG A 134 28.42 11.71 21.93
N LYS A 135 27.69 10.77 22.54
CA LYS A 135 27.48 10.72 24.00
C LYS A 135 28.56 9.94 24.74
N SER A 136 29.22 8.99 24.09
CA SER A 136 30.28 8.17 24.69
C SER A 136 31.64 8.86 24.73
N SER A 137 31.82 9.97 24.03
CA SER A 137 33.06 10.76 23.99
C SER A 137 33.12 11.87 25.04
N SER A 138 32.07 12.07 25.86
CA SER A 138 32.01 13.12 26.88
C SER A 138 32.10 12.62 28.33
N SER A 139 32.57 11.39 28.57
CA SER A 139 32.69 10.82 29.93
C SER A 139 34.11 10.88 30.48
N LEU A 140 34.78 12.02 30.33
CA LEU A 140 35.92 12.40 31.14
C LEU A 140 35.66 13.84 31.61
N THR A 141 35.52 14.02 32.92
CA THR A 141 35.25 15.28 33.65
C THR A 141 33.78 15.72 33.71
N SER A 142 33.06 15.21 34.72
CA SER A 142 32.02 16.02 35.37
C SER A 142 31.92 15.66 36.85
N SER A 143 32.89 16.15 37.62
CA SER A 143 32.75 16.33 39.06
C SER A 143 31.82 17.54 39.27
N HIS A 144 30.52 17.31 39.35
CA HIS A 144 29.61 18.32 39.91
C HIS A 144 28.45 17.70 40.66
N SER A 145 28.53 17.89 41.98
CA SER A 145 27.43 17.93 42.92
C SER A 145 26.22 18.67 42.32
N SER A 146 25.08 17.99 42.19
CA SER A 146 23.75 18.62 42.19
C SER A 146 22.64 17.60 42.52
N THR A 147 22.39 17.47 43.81
CA THR A 147 21.07 17.65 44.46
C THR A 147 19.82 17.09 43.75
N ARG A 148 19.24 16.02 44.34
CA ARG A 148 17.80 15.67 44.34
C ARG A 148 17.07 15.74 42.99
N SER A 149 17.29 14.77 42.11
CA SER A 149 16.22 14.33 41.20
C SER A 149 15.27 13.44 42.00
N SER A 150 14.21 14.02 42.56
CA SER A 150 13.29 13.36 43.48
C SER A 150 12.68 12.10 42.83
N ALA A 151 12.60 11.00 43.59
CA ALA A 151 11.92 9.76 43.20
C ALA A 151 10.50 10.00 42.62
N SER A 152 9.87 11.12 43.01
CA SER A 152 8.61 11.63 42.45
C SER A 152 8.65 11.88 40.94
N SER A 153 9.73 12.42 40.38
CA SER A 153 9.84 12.69 38.93
C SER A 153 9.92 11.41 38.10
N ILE A 154 10.59 10.38 38.63
CA ILE A 154 10.71 9.06 38.00
C ILE A 154 9.37 8.32 38.10
N LEU A 155 8.70 8.39 39.26
CA LEU A 155 7.36 7.83 39.47
C LEU A 155 6.35 8.42 38.49
N LYS A 156 6.26 9.76 38.38
CA LYS A 156 5.35 10.43 37.44
C LYS A 156 5.58 10.00 35.99
N ARG A 157 6.84 9.81 35.59
CA ARG A 157 7.17 9.35 34.23
C ARG A 157 6.77 7.90 33.99
N LYS A 158 6.83 7.05 35.01
CA LYS A 158 6.42 5.65 34.94
C LYS A 158 4.90 5.53 34.93
N GLU A 159 4.20 6.32 35.74
CA GLU A 159 2.74 6.41 35.76
C GLU A 159 2.18 6.85 34.41
N ALA A 160 2.73 7.92 33.82
CA ALA A 160 2.32 8.38 32.49
C ALA A 160 2.52 7.31 31.40
N LYS A 161 3.60 6.53 31.48
CA LYS A 161 3.83 5.39 30.55
C LYS A 161 2.82 4.26 30.75
N LEU A 162 2.46 3.98 31.99
CA LEU A 162 1.48 2.95 32.34
C LEU A 162 0.08 3.37 31.85
N GLU A 163 -0.27 4.64 32.01
CA GLU A 163 -1.53 5.20 31.52
C GLU A 163 -1.62 5.20 29.99
N ALA A 164 -0.54 5.55 29.28
CA ALA A 164 -0.48 5.44 27.82
C ALA A 164 -0.63 3.97 27.33
N GLN A 165 -0.03 3.01 28.05
CA GLN A 165 -0.19 1.58 27.75
C GLN A 165 -1.63 1.10 27.98
N ARG A 166 -2.30 1.56 29.05
CA ARG A 166 -3.71 1.26 29.30
C ARG A 166 -4.63 1.83 28.22
N ALA A 167 -4.38 3.06 27.77
CA ALA A 167 -5.14 3.66 26.68
C ALA A 167 -4.98 2.87 25.37
N ARG A 168 -3.75 2.44 25.07
CA ARG A 168 -3.47 1.59 23.91
C ARG A 168 -4.18 0.24 23.97
N LEU A 169 -4.22 -0.39 25.14
CA LEU A 169 -4.94 -1.65 25.35
C LEU A 169 -6.43 -1.50 25.09
N ARG A 170 -7.07 -0.43 25.61
CA ARG A 170 -8.49 -0.16 25.36
C ARG A 170 -8.81 0.01 23.87
N HIS A 171 -7.96 0.72 23.13
CA HIS A 171 -8.15 0.87 21.69
C HIS A 171 -8.00 -0.45 20.93
N LEU A 172 -7.07 -1.32 21.34
CA LEU A 172 -6.95 -2.65 20.74
C LEU A 172 -8.17 -3.53 21.04
N ASP A 173 -8.72 -3.45 22.25
CA ASP A 173 -9.95 -4.16 22.61
C ASP A 173 -11.15 -3.66 21.77
N GLU A 174 -11.26 -2.35 21.56
CA GLU A 174 -12.28 -1.73 20.69
C GLU A 174 -12.13 -2.17 19.22
N GLU A 175 -10.90 -2.23 18.70
CA GLU A 175 -10.61 -2.71 17.34
C GLU A 175 -11.02 -4.17 17.17
N LEU A 176 -10.68 -5.04 18.13
CA LEU A 176 -11.10 -6.45 18.12
C LEU A 176 -12.62 -6.62 18.16
N GLU A 177 -13.32 -5.82 18.97
CA GLU A 177 -14.78 -5.87 19.03
C GLU A 177 -15.41 -5.42 17.70
N LEU A 178 -14.86 -4.40 17.06
CA LEU A 178 -15.31 -3.95 15.74
C LEU A 178 -15.06 -5.00 14.65
N GLU A 179 -13.91 -5.67 14.69
CA GLU A 179 -13.58 -6.74 13.74
C GLU A 179 -14.53 -7.93 13.89
N ALA A 180 -14.79 -8.38 15.13
CA ALA A 180 -15.78 -9.43 15.41
C ALA A 180 -17.20 -9.05 14.95
N ARG A 181 -17.61 -7.78 15.12
CA ARG A 181 -18.90 -7.28 14.61
C ARG A 181 -18.95 -7.29 13.08
N LEU A 182 -17.87 -6.89 12.41
CA LEU A 182 -17.78 -6.90 10.95
C LEU A 182 -17.88 -8.32 10.39
N GLU A 183 -17.19 -9.27 11.01
CA GLU A 183 -17.24 -10.68 10.63
C GLU A 183 -18.66 -11.25 10.77
N LYS A 184 -19.34 -10.95 11.87
CA LYS A 184 -20.75 -11.33 12.07
C LYS A 184 -21.68 -10.75 11.01
N VAL A 185 -21.46 -9.51 10.59
CA VAL A 185 -22.24 -8.88 9.50
C VAL A 185 -21.96 -9.54 8.15
N ARG A 186 -20.71 -9.90 7.85
CA ARG A 186 -20.37 -10.63 6.62
C ARG A 186 -21.03 -12.01 6.59
N ALA A 187 -20.90 -12.78 7.67
CA ALA A 187 -21.53 -14.09 7.78
C ALA A 187 -23.05 -14.01 7.62
N LYS A 188 -23.69 -12.96 8.18
CA LYS A 188 -25.13 -12.75 8.01
C LYS A 188 -25.51 -12.42 6.56
N LYS A 189 -24.75 -11.55 5.88
CA LYS A 189 -24.98 -11.24 4.46
C LYS A 189 -24.83 -12.46 3.57
N GLU A 190 -23.83 -13.28 3.84
CA GLU A 190 -23.60 -14.53 3.10
C GLU A 190 -24.75 -15.52 3.32
N PHE A 191 -25.19 -15.68 4.57
CA PHE A 191 -26.36 -16.49 4.90
C PHE A 191 -27.63 -15.99 4.18
N ASP A 192 -27.91 -14.68 4.20
CA ASP A 192 -29.08 -14.09 3.55
C ASP A 192 -29.03 -14.27 2.02
N MET A 193 -27.85 -14.16 1.41
CA MET A 193 -27.63 -14.42 -0.01
C MET A 193 -27.92 -15.88 -0.37
N ILE A 194 -27.35 -16.83 0.37
CA ILE A 194 -27.60 -18.27 0.18
C ILE A 194 -29.09 -18.58 0.38
N ALA A 195 -29.73 -18.02 1.40
CA ALA A 195 -31.16 -18.20 1.64
C ALA A 195 -32.01 -17.66 0.48
N SER A 196 -31.63 -16.51 -0.10
CA SER A 196 -32.30 -15.95 -1.27
C SER A 196 -32.11 -16.78 -2.54
N GLU A 197 -30.92 -17.35 -2.76
CA GLU A 197 -30.64 -18.27 -3.87
C GLU A 197 -31.46 -19.55 -3.74
N VAL A 198 -31.53 -20.13 -2.54
CA VAL A 198 -32.34 -21.33 -2.26
C VAL A 198 -33.83 -21.05 -2.47
N ASN A 199 -34.33 -19.88 -2.07
CA ASN A 199 -35.73 -19.51 -2.32
C ASN A 199 -36.01 -19.29 -3.82
N ALA A 200 -35.12 -18.62 -4.55
CA ALA A 200 -35.27 -18.42 -6.00
C ALA A 200 -35.30 -19.75 -6.77
N LEU A 201 -34.51 -20.74 -6.35
CA LEU A 201 -34.53 -22.09 -6.92
C LEU A 201 -35.81 -22.88 -6.57
N ARG A 202 -36.47 -22.57 -5.45
CA ARG A 202 -37.78 -23.16 -5.07
C ARG A 202 -38.96 -22.53 -5.79
N GLU A 203 -38.88 -21.24 -6.13
CA GLU A 203 -39.93 -20.49 -6.86
C GLU A 203 -39.86 -20.66 -8.38
N SER A 204 -38.88 -21.43 -8.88
CA SER A 204 -38.76 -21.84 -10.27
C SER A 204 -39.23 -23.29 -10.45
N PRO A 205 -40.53 -23.63 -10.34
CA PRO A 205 -40.99 -24.95 -10.74
C PRO A 205 -40.96 -25.03 -12.27
N GLU A 206 -40.43 -26.14 -12.78
CA GLU A 206 -40.64 -26.58 -14.16
C GLU A 206 -42.13 -26.65 -14.53
#